data_AF-A0A9W6LC77-F1
#
_entry.id   AF-A0A9W6LC77-F1
#
_cell.length_a   1.000
_cell.length_b   1.000
_cell.length_c   1.000
_cell.angle_alpha   90.00
_cell.angle_beta   90.00
_cell.angle_gamma   90.00
#
_symmetry.space_group_name_H-M   'P 1'
#
loop_
_entity.id
_entity.type
_entity.pdbx_description
1 polymer ?
#
loop_
_entity_poly.entity_id
_entity_poly.type
_entity_poly.pdbx_seq_one_letter_code
_entity_poly.pdbx_strand_id
1 'polypeptide(L)'
;MKQTARFFKSLADETRLRILALLLAEEKLCVCDLMAALELPQSTVSRHLAQLKNAGWVDDRREGVWVYYSLATSDIPSRGELQTLLARYLATEPVAIADRERLAGFGQGNRCA
;
A
#
# COMPACT_ATOMS: atom_id res chain seq x y z
N MET A 1 24.52 0.17 4.01
CA MET A 1 23.86 -1.10 3.60
C MET A 1 22.72 -1.57 4.49
N LYS A 2 22.78 -1.52 5.83
CA LYS A 2 21.68 -2.04 6.70
C LYS A 2 20.30 -1.44 6.38
N GLN A 3 20.23 -0.13 6.11
CA GLN A 3 18.98 0.55 5.76
C GLN A 3 18.45 0.12 4.38
N THR A 4 19.32 0.09 3.37
CA THR A 4 19.03 -0.43 2.02
C THR A 4 18.51 -1.87 2.06
N ALA A 5 19.14 -2.74 2.84
CA ALA A 5 18.70 -4.12 3.01
C ALA A 5 17.30 -4.20 3.65
N ARG A 6 17.00 -3.36 4.64
CA ARG A 6 15.66 -3.27 5.23
C ARG A 6 14.61 -2.78 4.22
N PHE A 7 14.95 -1.79 3.40
CA PHE A 7 14.10 -1.24 2.35
C PHE A 7 13.72 -2.28 1.29
N PHE A 8 14.68 -3.06 0.80
CA PHE A 8 14.37 -4.13 -0.16
C PHE A 8 13.74 -5.35 0.51
N LYS A 9 14.13 -5.69 1.74
CA LYS A 9 13.51 -6.79 2.50
C LYS A 9 12.03 -6.53 2.78
N SER A 10 11.60 -5.27 2.90
CA SER A 10 10.16 -4.98 3.05
C SER A 10 9.36 -5.30 1.79
N LEU A 11 9.98 -5.41 0.61
CA LEU A 11 9.30 -5.83 -0.62
C LEU A 11 9.16 -7.37 -0.74
N ALA A 12 9.95 -8.15 0.01
CA ALA A 12 9.96 -9.61 -0.07
C ALA A 12 8.81 -10.27 0.72
N ASP A 13 7.59 -9.78 0.55
CA ASP A 13 6.38 -10.30 1.20
C ASP A 13 5.14 -9.95 0.38
N GLU A 14 4.33 -10.97 0.15
CA GLU A 14 3.17 -10.89 -0.73
C GLU A 14 2.16 -9.84 -0.27
N THR A 15 1.83 -9.80 1.03
CA THR A 15 0.81 -8.86 1.54
C THR A 15 1.29 -7.42 1.43
N ARG A 16 2.58 -7.18 1.68
CA ARG A 16 3.17 -5.84 1.50
C ARG A 16 3.19 -5.42 0.03
N LEU A 17 3.47 -6.32 -0.91
CA LEU A 17 3.38 -6.03 -2.34
C LEU A 17 1.94 -5.73 -2.77
N ARG A 18 0.95 -6.48 -2.26
CA ARG A 18 -0.48 -6.23 -2.52
C ARG A 18 -0.91 -4.86 -2.01
N ILE A 19 -0.51 -4.47 -0.78
CA ILE A 19 -0.76 -3.11 -0.25
C ILE A 19 -0.14 -2.04 -1.15
N LEU A 20 1.11 -2.22 -1.57
CA LEU A 20 1.77 -1.27 -2.47
C LEU A 20 1.08 -1.19 -3.83
N ALA A 21 0.62 -2.32 -4.40
CA ALA A 21 -0.10 -2.34 -5.66
C ALA A 21 -1.37 -1.49 -5.61
N LEU A 22 -2.10 -1.54 -4.49
CA LEU A 22 -3.29 -0.71 -4.27
C LEU A 22 -2.93 0.78 -4.12
N LEU A 23 -1.91 1.09 -3.32
CA LEU A 23 -1.45 2.48 -3.12
C LEU A 23 -0.74 3.09 -4.34
N LEU A 24 -0.27 2.26 -5.28
CA LEU A 24 0.24 2.71 -6.59
C LEU A 24 -0.90 3.03 -7.57
N ALA A 25 -2.10 2.49 -7.34
CA ALA A 25 -3.27 2.69 -8.18
C ALA A 25 -4.23 3.78 -7.66
N GLU A 26 -4.14 4.13 -6.38
CA GLU A 26 -5.04 5.07 -5.70
C GLU A 26 -4.23 6.18 -5.01
N GLU A 27 -4.78 7.39 -4.90
CA GLU A 27 -4.08 8.52 -4.26
C GLU A 27 -3.84 8.27 -2.76
N LYS A 28 -4.86 7.75 -2.07
CA LYS A 28 -4.82 7.45 -0.64
C LYS A 28 -5.88 6.40 -0.26
N LEU A 29 -5.57 5.56 0.73
CA LEU A 29 -6.48 4.52 1.24
C LEU A 29 -6.44 4.46 2.76
N CYS A 30 -7.58 4.27 3.41
CA CYS A 30 -7.62 4.00 4.85
C CYS A 30 -7.43 2.50 5.13
N VAL A 31 -7.32 2.14 6.41
CA VAL A 31 -7.18 0.73 6.80
C VAL A 31 -8.40 -0.11 6.43
N CYS A 32 -9.61 0.45 6.48
CA CYS A 32 -10.85 -0.25 6.12
C CYS A 32 -10.89 -0.60 4.62
N ASP A 33 -10.45 0.32 3.77
CA ASP A 33 -10.31 0.09 2.33
C ASP A 33 -9.37 -1.08 2.05
N LEU A 34 -8.20 -1.08 2.69
CA LEU A 34 -7.20 -2.13 2.53
C LEU A 34 -7.68 -3.48 3.09
N MET A 35 -8.42 -3.49 4.20
CA MET A 35 -9.03 -4.72 4.73
C MET A 35 -10.03 -5.33 3.75
N ALA A 36 -10.91 -4.49 3.18
CA ALA A 36 -11.90 -4.93 2.21
C ALA A 36 -11.24 -5.44 0.92
N ALA A 37 -10.26 -4.69 0.40
CA ALA A 37 -9.54 -5.03 -0.82
C ALA A 37 -8.68 -6.29 -0.67
N LEU A 38 -8.10 -6.54 0.51
CA LEU A 38 -7.18 -7.67 0.73
C LEU A 38 -7.85 -8.90 1.34
N GLU A 39 -9.07 -8.75 1.87
CA GLU A 39 -9.77 -9.75 2.71
C GLU A 39 -8.95 -10.19 3.92
N LEU A 40 -8.30 -9.22 4.56
CA LEU A 40 -7.45 -9.45 5.74
C LEU A 40 -7.98 -8.68 6.96
N PRO A 41 -7.77 -9.21 8.18
CA PRO A 41 -8.16 -8.51 9.39
C PRO A 41 -7.27 -7.28 9.61
N GLN A 42 -7.82 -6.27 10.31
CA GLN A 42 -7.15 -5.01 10.60
C GLN A 42 -5.76 -5.19 11.21
N SER A 43 -5.61 -6.10 12.17
CA SER A 43 -4.34 -6.35 12.86
C SER A 43 -3.21 -6.76 11.92
N THR A 44 -3.53 -7.55 10.89
CA THR A 44 -2.57 -7.97 9.86
C THR A 44 -2.22 -6.80 8.95
N VAL A 45 -3.23 -6.06 8.45
CA VAL A 45 -3.02 -4.91 7.56
C VAL A 45 -2.20 -3.81 8.25
N SER A 46 -2.57 -3.43 9.49
CA SER A 46 -1.87 -2.41 10.27
C SER A 46 -0.41 -2.79 10.55
N ARG A 47 -0.13 -4.07 10.84
CA ARG A 47 1.26 -4.54 11.03
C ARG A 47 2.10 -4.36 9.76
N HIS A 48 1.54 -4.68 8.60
CA HIS A 48 2.24 -4.53 7.33
C HIS A 48 2.42 -3.07 6.92
N LEU A 49 1.43 -2.21 7.15
CA LEU A 49 1.55 -0.77 6.96
C LEU A 49 2.65 -0.17 7.84
N ALA A 50 2.72 -0.57 9.12
CA ALA A 50 3.80 -0.12 10.01
C ALA A 50 5.18 -0.53 9.50
N GLN A 51 5.32 -1.75 8.97
CA GLN A 51 6.58 -2.22 8.36
C GLN A 51 6.94 -1.42 7.10
N LEU A 52 5.98 -1.15 6.22
CA LEU A 52 6.17 -0.34 5.01
C LEU A 52 6.53 1.11 5.36
N LYS A 53 5.87 1.70 6.36
CA LYS A 53 6.17 3.05 6.86
C LYS A 53 7.59 3.12 7.42
N ASN A 54 7.96 2.17 8.28
CA ASN A 54 9.31 2.10 8.85
C ASN A 54 10.40 1.87 7.80
N ALA A 55 10.05 1.25 6.67
CA ALA A 55 10.94 1.10 5.52
C ALA A 55 10.95 2.35 4.62
N GLY A 56 9.99 3.28 4.76
CA GLY A 56 9.89 4.49 3.95
C GLY A 56 9.17 4.31 2.61
N TRP A 57 8.26 3.34 2.52
CA TRP A 57 7.44 3.12 1.31
C TRP A 57 6.12 3.88 1.32
N VAL A 58 5.55 4.06 2.51
CA VAL A 58 4.23 4.70 2.71
C VAL A 58 4.32 5.77 3.78
N ASP A 59 3.52 6.80 3.62
CA ASP A 59 3.24 7.81 4.63
C ASP A 59 1.80 7.67 5.10
N ASP A 60 1.49 8.23 6.28
CA ASP A 60 0.12 8.31 6.78
C ASP A 60 -0.25 9.75 7.14
N ARG A 61 -1.53 10.06 6.96
CA ARG A 61 -2.12 11.35 7.31
C ARG A 61 -3.47 11.14 7.97
N ARG A 62 -3.67 11.83 9.09
CA ARG A 62 -4.96 11.85 9.77
C ARG A 62 -5.88 12.90 9.14
N GLU A 63 -7.08 12.47 8.78
CA GLU A 63 -8.16 13.32 8.27
C GLU A 63 -9.44 12.97 9.05
N GLY A 64 -9.83 13.87 9.96
CA GLY A 64 -10.92 13.60 10.91
C GLY A 64 -10.61 12.42 11.84
N VAL A 65 -11.52 11.44 11.86
CA VAL A 65 -11.37 10.21 12.65
C VAL A 65 -10.53 9.14 11.94
N TRP A 66 -10.26 9.32 10.65
CA TRP A 66 -9.59 8.34 9.80
C TRP A 66 -8.10 8.62 9.64
N VAL A 67 -7.34 7.56 9.37
CA VAL A 67 -5.94 7.64 8.96
C VAL A 67 -5.83 7.05 7.57
N TYR A 68 -5.38 7.86 6.63
CA TYR A 68 -5.12 7.48 5.25
C TYR A 68 -3.64 7.24 5.04
N TYR A 69 -3.35 6.28 4.19
CA TYR A 69 -2.01 5.92 3.76
C TYR A 69 -1.85 6.27 2.28
N SER A 70 -0.69 6.77 1.92
CA SER A 70 -0.29 7.06 0.54
C SER A 70 1.15 6.60 0.33
N LEU A 71 1.59 6.54 -0.92
CA LEU A 71 3.01 6.32 -1.20
C LEU A 71 3.84 7.48 -0.63
N ALA A 72 4.99 7.11 -0.07
CA ALA A 72 5.86 8.08 0.56
C ALA A 72 6.52 9.00 -0.48
N THR A 73 6.52 10.31 -0.21
CA THR A 73 7.13 11.34 -1.07
C THR A 73 8.54 11.75 -0.62
N SER A 74 9.04 11.17 0.48
CA SER A 74 10.38 11.43 1.00
C SER A 74 11.53 11.12 0.02
N ASP A 75 12.65 11.80 0.20
CA ASP A 75 13.77 11.83 -0.75
C ASP A 75 14.70 10.60 -0.62
N ILE A 76 14.21 9.42 -0.99
CA ILE A 76 15.08 8.26 -1.26
C ILE A 76 15.47 8.30 -2.75
N PRO A 77 16.78 8.32 -3.07
CA PRO A 77 17.25 8.31 -4.45
C PRO A 77 16.62 7.17 -5.26
N SER A 78 16.19 7.47 -6.49
CA SER A 78 15.57 6.53 -7.43
C SER A 78 14.28 5.84 -6.93
N ARG A 79 13.64 6.30 -5.85
CA ARG A 79 12.36 5.71 -5.41
C ARG A 79 11.27 5.85 -6.45
N GLY A 80 11.12 7.01 -7.09
CA GLY A 80 10.10 7.23 -8.12
C GLY A 80 10.25 6.28 -9.32
N GLU A 81 11.49 6.02 -9.74
CA GLU A 81 11.81 5.04 -10.79
C GLU A 81 11.40 3.62 -10.35
N LEU A 82 11.73 3.26 -9.10
CA LEU A 82 11.38 1.97 -8.54
C LEU A 82 9.86 1.80 -8.35
N GLN A 83 9.16 2.83 -7.90
CA GLN A 83 7.70 2.86 -7.81
C GLN A 83 7.07 2.67 -9.20
N THR A 84 7.58 3.35 -10.22
CA THR A 84 7.12 3.19 -11.61
C THR A 84 7.30 1.76 -12.10
N LEU A 85 8.46 1.14 -11.81
CA LEU A 85 8.71 -0.25 -12.17
C LEU A 85 7.78 -1.22 -11.42
N LEU A 86 7.61 -1.01 -10.12
CA LEU A 86 6.70 -1.81 -9.28
C LEU A 86 5.26 -1.67 -9.76
N ALA A 87 4.78 -0.45 -10.07
CA ALA A 87 3.44 -0.23 -10.59
C ALA A 87 3.20 -1.05 -11.86
N ARG A 88 4.15 -1.02 -12.80
CA ARG A 88 4.07 -1.80 -14.03
C ARG A 88 4.03 -3.31 -13.78
N TYR A 89 4.91 -3.81 -12.91
CA TYR A 89 5.01 -5.24 -12.65
C TYR A 89 3.79 -5.76 -11.87
N LEU A 90 3.41 -5.08 -10.79
CA LEU A 90 2.29 -5.47 -9.95
C LEU A 90 0.95 -5.28 -10.66
N ALA A 91 0.83 -4.34 -11.61
CA ALA A 91 -0.41 -4.16 -12.34
C ALA A 91 -0.83 -5.37 -13.19
N THR A 92 0.12 -6.24 -13.55
CA THR A 92 -0.13 -7.47 -14.32
C THR A 92 -0.37 -8.70 -13.44
N GLU A 93 -0.15 -8.61 -12.13
CA GLU A 93 -0.34 -9.74 -11.22
C GLU A 93 -1.84 -10.03 -10.99
N PRO A 94 -2.32 -11.27 -11.19
CA PRO A 94 -3.73 -11.63 -11.03
C PRO A 94 -4.30 -11.27 -9.65
N VAL A 95 -3.50 -11.45 -8.59
CA VAL A 95 -3.92 -11.13 -7.22
C VAL A 95 -4.12 -9.62 -7.05
N ALA A 96 -3.23 -8.80 -7.61
CA ALA A 96 -3.36 -7.34 -7.55
C ALA A 96 -4.56 -6.83 -8.38
N ILE A 97 -4.87 -7.49 -9.51
CA ILE A 97 -6.08 -7.21 -10.29
C ILE A 97 -7.33 -7.49 -9.44
N ALA A 98 -7.41 -8.66 -8.82
CA ALA A 98 -8.55 -9.04 -7.97
C ALA A 98 -8.70 -8.14 -6.74
N ASP A 99 -7.59 -7.70 -6.12
CA ASP A 99 -7.62 -6.75 -5.00
C ASP A 99 -8.22 -5.40 -5.45
N ARG A 100 -7.87 -4.90 -6.63
CA ARG A 100 -8.42 -3.64 -7.19
C ARG A 100 -9.91 -3.75 -7.51
N GLU A 101 -10.35 -4.88 -8.07
CA GLU A 101 -11.77 -5.11 -8.35
C GLU A 101 -12.59 -5.10 -7.07
N ARG A 102 -12.10 -5.75 -6.00
CA ARG A 102 -12.74 -5.72 -4.68
C ARG A 102 -12.78 -4.31 -4.09
N LEU A 103 -11.69 -3.56 -4.19
CA LEU A 103 -11.65 -2.18 -3.74
C LEU A 103 -12.67 -1.30 -4.48
N ALA A 104 -12.74 -1.44 -5.81
CA ALA A 104 -13.69 -0.70 -6.63
C ALA A 104 -15.15 -1.00 -6.24
N GLY A 105 -15.46 -2.27 -5.92
CA GLY A 105 -16.77 -2.66 -5.41
C GLY A 105 -17.10 -2.08 -4.03
N PHE A 106 -16.12 -1.98 -3.12
CA PHE A 106 -16.30 -1.38 -1.80
C PHE A 106 -16.50 0.14 -1.85
N GLY A 107 -15.77 0.82 -2.74
CA GLY A 107 -15.73 2.28 -2.81
C GLY A 107 -16.99 2.97 -3.36
N GLN A 108 -17.94 2.24 -3.95
CA GLN A 108 -19.18 2.81 -4.52
C GLN A 108 -20.24 3.17 -3.46
N GLY A 109 -20.00 2.90 -2.18
CA GLY A 109 -20.93 3.28 -1.11
C GLY A 109 -20.34 3.36 0.30
N ASN A 110 -19.11 2.89 0.52
CA ASN A 110 -18.53 2.74 1.86
C ASN A 110 -17.14 3.38 2.02
N ARG A 111 -16.69 4.24 1.10
CA ARG A 111 -15.40 4.93 1.28
C ARG A 111 -15.52 5.84 2.51
N CYS A 112 -14.59 5.66 3.43
CA CYS A 112 -14.40 6.59 4.54
C CYS A 112 -14.14 7.98 3.94
N ALA A 113 -14.96 8.96 4.30
CA ALA A 113 -14.85 10.37 3.93
C ALA A 113 -14.73 11.22 5.20
#